data_AF-C9ZPH8-F1
#
_entry.id   AF-C9ZPH8-F1
#
_cell.length_a   1.000
_cell.length_b   1.000
_cell.length_c   1.000
_cell.angle_alpha   90.00
_cell.angle_beta   90.00
_cell.angle_gamma   90.00
#
_symmetry.space_group_name_H-M   'P 1'
#
loop_
_entity.id
_entity.type
_entity.pdbx_description
1 polymer ?
#
loop_
_entity_poly.entity_id
_entity_poly.type
_entity_poly.pdbx_seq_one_letter_code
_entity_poly.pdbx_strand_id
1 'polypeptide(L)'
;MATRPNMTLTRDEVHEFVRVLRAEMEKPAFIESVRAAALKEPIPTSPLELLLIYEKKQVEFLTNHNANRQQGAQNQQGSVEGSDIDGNAGDDTTASLTGARILEELKMAVTGYPDPETTSLIKAMCMVEESQLLTISATTPELQPLMGNHNCNDPSHSHSHSHDHGHSHSHGHCHGHGPSQEQMMMMQMAMQSLTPAMRTDMENIQRSIMSGQRLTPEQATKMRNIQMHTMAFMNTVKRFGRGGGTGTPPTAQ
;
A
#
# COMPACT_ATOMS: atom_id res chain seq x y z
N MET A 1 -19.77 -21.53 7.10
CA MET A 1 -20.34 -20.25 6.60
C MET A 1 -19.54 -19.14 7.26
N ALA A 2 -18.73 -18.39 6.52
CA ALA A 2 -17.97 -17.29 7.11
C ALA A 2 -18.95 -16.17 7.49
N THR A 3 -19.02 -15.87 8.78
CA THR A 3 -19.79 -14.74 9.32
C THR A 3 -19.26 -13.46 8.70
N ARG A 4 -20.11 -12.70 8.01
CA ARG A 4 -19.73 -11.39 7.47
C ARG A 4 -19.28 -10.49 8.63
N PRO A 5 -18.18 -9.73 8.48
CA PRO A 5 -17.79 -8.74 9.48
C PRO A 5 -18.93 -7.74 9.68
N ASN A 6 -19.20 -7.37 10.93
CA ASN A 6 -20.19 -6.35 11.23
C ASN A 6 -19.63 -4.98 10.81
N MET A 7 -20.13 -4.47 9.69
CA MET A 7 -19.73 -3.20 9.07
C MET A 7 -20.68 -2.10 9.55
N THR A 8 -20.13 -0.98 10.03
CA THR A 8 -20.92 0.20 10.39
C THR A 8 -21.13 1.09 9.17
N LEU A 9 -20.07 1.27 8.37
CA LEU A 9 -20.11 1.97 7.10
C LEU A 9 -20.89 1.16 6.09
N THR A 10 -21.82 1.81 5.39
CA THR A 10 -22.46 1.23 4.21
C THR A 10 -21.45 1.07 3.06
N ARG A 11 -21.81 0.25 2.06
CA ARG A 11 -21.00 0.07 0.86
C ARG A 11 -20.66 1.40 0.18
N ASP A 12 -21.64 2.28 0.04
CA ASP A 12 -21.46 3.55 -0.67
C ASP A 12 -20.57 4.50 0.14
N GLU A 13 -20.67 4.47 1.46
CA GLU A 13 -19.76 5.23 2.33
C GLU A 13 -18.33 4.71 2.28
N VAL A 14 -18.13 3.39 2.26
CA VAL A 14 -16.81 2.79 2.03
C VAL A 14 -16.22 3.33 0.72
N HIS A 15 -17.01 3.36 -0.35
CA HIS A 15 -16.55 3.85 -1.65
C HIS A 15 -16.21 5.34 -1.62
N GLU A 16 -17.05 6.16 -0.97
CA GLU A 16 -16.81 7.58 -0.75
C GLU A 16 -15.49 7.79 0.00
N PHE A 17 -15.33 7.18 1.18
CA PHE A 17 -14.16 7.30 2.03
C PHE A 17 -12.88 6.84 1.33
N VAL A 18 -12.94 5.75 0.56
CA VAL A 18 -11.79 5.27 -0.24
C VAL A 18 -11.41 6.29 -1.32
N ARG A 19 -12.39 6.87 -2.02
CA ARG A 19 -12.11 7.86 -3.07
C ARG A 19 -11.48 9.13 -2.49
N VAL A 20 -12.04 9.67 -1.40
CA VAL A 20 -11.50 10.89 -0.77
C VAL A 20 -10.15 10.65 -0.13
N LEU A 21 -9.95 9.50 0.53
CA LEU A 21 -8.65 9.15 1.12
C LEU A 21 -7.59 8.97 0.05
N ARG A 22 -7.90 8.27 -1.05
CA ARG A 22 -6.96 8.13 -2.17
C ARG A 22 -6.57 9.47 -2.76
N ALA A 23 -7.56 10.34 -3.02
CA ALA A 23 -7.30 11.67 -3.54
C ALA A 23 -6.48 12.54 -2.57
N GLU A 24 -6.65 12.37 -1.26
CA GLU A 24 -5.81 13.04 -0.27
C GLU A 24 -4.38 12.53 -0.29
N MET A 25 -4.20 11.20 -0.29
CA MET A 25 -2.87 10.59 -0.31
C MET A 25 -2.06 11.09 -1.50
N GLU A 26 -2.68 11.22 -2.69
CA GLU A 26 -2.02 11.72 -3.90
C GLU A 26 -1.52 13.18 -3.80
N LYS A 27 -1.93 13.95 -2.79
CA LYS A 27 -1.49 15.33 -2.61
C LYS A 27 -0.04 15.38 -2.12
N PRO A 28 0.81 16.24 -2.72
CA PRO A 28 2.16 16.48 -2.21
C PRO A 28 2.18 16.88 -0.73
N ALA A 29 1.20 17.68 -0.29
CA ALA A 29 1.08 18.10 1.11
C ALA A 29 0.89 16.91 2.08
N PHE A 30 0.17 15.88 1.68
CA PHE A 30 0.00 14.67 2.48
C PHE A 30 1.34 13.93 2.60
N ILE A 31 2.03 13.73 1.47
CA ILE A 31 3.35 13.07 1.42
C ILE A 31 4.37 13.81 2.29
N GLU A 32 4.43 15.15 2.20
CA GLU A 32 5.28 15.97 3.06
C GLU A 32 4.92 15.82 4.54
N SER A 33 3.62 15.75 4.86
CA SER A 33 3.17 15.57 6.24
C SER A 33 3.58 14.22 6.84
N VAL A 34 3.57 13.16 6.03
CA VAL A 34 4.05 11.83 6.43
C VAL A 34 5.56 11.87 6.62
N ARG A 35 6.31 12.44 5.66
CA ARG A 35 7.76 12.58 5.77
C ARG A 35 8.16 13.35 7.03
N ALA A 36 7.53 14.50 7.27
CA ALA A 36 7.78 15.31 8.46
C ALA A 36 7.44 14.56 9.75
N ALA A 37 6.46 13.66 9.74
CA ALA A 37 6.15 12.80 10.88
C ALA A 37 7.18 11.67 11.06
N ALA A 38 7.65 11.07 9.96
CA ALA A 38 8.65 10.00 9.97
C ALA A 38 10.04 10.47 10.42
N LEU A 39 10.36 11.75 10.24
CA LEU A 39 11.63 12.34 10.68
C LEU A 39 11.60 12.79 12.15
N LYS A 40 10.48 12.64 12.87
CA LYS A 40 10.45 12.87 14.32
C LYS A 40 11.01 11.65 15.04
N GLU A 41 11.89 11.88 16.01
CA GLU A 41 12.48 10.78 16.77
C GLU A 41 11.41 10.00 17.58
N PRO A 42 11.49 8.66 17.62
CA PRO A 42 12.47 7.81 16.93
C PRO A 42 12.16 7.69 15.43
N ILE A 43 13.20 7.81 14.60
CA ILE A 43 13.11 7.57 13.15
C ILE A 43 12.75 6.10 12.92
N PRO A 44 11.77 5.78 12.05
CA PRO A 44 11.35 4.41 11.82
C PRO A 44 12.50 3.58 11.24
N THR A 45 12.70 2.41 11.84
CA THR A 45 13.75 1.44 11.52
C THR A 45 13.24 0.26 10.71
N SER A 46 11.91 0.15 10.55
CA SER A 46 11.27 -0.86 9.71
C SER A 46 10.19 -0.27 8.79
N PRO A 47 9.90 -0.93 7.65
CA PRO A 47 8.77 -0.55 6.80
C PRO A 47 7.41 -0.56 7.53
N LEU A 48 7.25 -1.43 8.53
CA LEU A 48 6.03 -1.50 9.34
C LEU A 48 5.86 -0.26 10.21
N GLU A 49 6.93 0.24 10.82
CA GLU A 49 6.89 1.49 11.60
C GLU A 49 6.54 2.69 10.70
N LEU A 50 7.10 2.75 9.49
CA LEU A 50 6.74 3.78 8.52
C LEU A 50 5.26 3.69 8.09
N LEU A 51 4.75 2.48 7.87
CA LEU A 51 3.34 2.25 7.57
C LEU A 51 2.44 2.73 8.71
N LEU A 52 2.78 2.49 9.98
CA LEU A 52 2.00 2.97 11.12
C LEU A 52 1.95 4.51 11.18
N ILE A 53 3.05 5.18 10.84
CA ILE A 53 3.09 6.65 10.73
C ILE A 53 2.20 7.13 9.58
N TYR A 54 2.24 6.43 8.44
CA TYR A 54 1.40 6.71 7.29
C TYR A 54 -0.09 6.54 7.62
N GLU A 55 -0.47 5.41 8.24
CA GLU A 55 -1.83 5.13 8.69
C GLU A 55 -2.32 6.17 9.70
N LYS A 56 -1.47 6.64 10.62
CA LYS A 56 -1.82 7.72 11.53
C LYS A 56 -2.22 8.99 10.77
N LYS A 57 -1.55 9.32 9.67
CA LYS A 57 -1.93 10.46 8.81
C LYS A 57 -3.23 10.23 8.05
N GLN A 58 -3.51 8.99 7.61
CA GLN A 58 -4.82 8.64 7.06
C GLN A 58 -5.93 8.82 8.11
N VAL A 59 -5.70 8.38 9.35
CA VAL A 59 -6.65 8.52 10.47
C VAL A 59 -6.91 9.99 10.82
N GLU A 60 -5.86 10.81 10.90
CA GLU A 60 -5.99 12.26 11.12
C GLU A 60 -6.88 12.90 10.04
N PHE A 61 -6.62 12.58 8.77
CA PHE A 61 -7.45 13.07 7.66
C PHE A 61 -8.90 12.58 7.75
N LEU A 62 -9.13 11.28 7.93
CA LEU A 62 -10.47 10.69 7.98
C LEU A 62 -11.29 11.23 9.14
N THR A 63 -10.65 11.48 10.29
CA THR A 63 -11.30 12.09 11.46
C THR A 63 -11.80 13.50 11.11
N ASN A 64 -10.95 14.32 10.51
CA ASN A 64 -11.30 15.68 10.10
C ASN A 64 -12.38 15.69 8.99
N HIS A 65 -12.25 14.79 8.01
CA HIS A 65 -13.21 14.67 6.92
C HIS A 65 -14.60 14.27 7.43
N ASN A 66 -14.67 13.27 8.31
CA ASN A 66 -15.94 12.83 8.88
C ASN A 66 -16.60 13.90 9.77
N ALA A 67 -15.82 14.62 10.58
CA ALA A 67 -16.32 15.74 11.38
C ALA A 67 -16.92 16.85 10.49
N ASN A 68 -16.25 17.21 9.40
CA ASN A 68 -16.74 18.22 8.44
C ASN A 68 -18.01 17.74 7.71
N ARG A 69 -18.07 16.45 7.34
CA ARG A 69 -19.24 15.82 6.72
C ARG A 69 -20.48 15.91 7.63
N GLN A 70 -20.31 15.67 8.93
CA GLN A 70 -21.39 15.74 9.92
C GLN A 70 -21.87 17.18 10.18
N GLN A 71 -20.96 18.15 10.27
CA GLN A 71 -21.33 19.57 10.42
C GLN A 71 -22.12 20.10 9.19
N GLY A 72 -21.71 19.68 7.98
CA GLY A 72 -22.42 20.02 6.75
C GLY A 72 -23.84 19.41 6.64
N ALA A 73 -24.06 18.27 7.28
CA ALA A 73 -25.38 17.63 7.38
C ALA A 73 -26.29 18.33 8.41
N GLN A 74 -25.74 18.71 9.57
CA GLN A 74 -26.49 19.42 10.61
C GLN A 74 -26.95 20.83 10.16
N ASN A 75 -26.13 21.55 9.41
CA ASN A 75 -26.49 22.87 8.87
C ASN A 75 -27.58 22.83 7.78
N GLN A 76 -27.87 21.67 7.19
CA GLN A 76 -28.95 21.51 6.19
C GLN A 76 -30.28 21.05 6.81
N GLN A 77 -30.30 20.63 8.08
CA GLN A 77 -31.52 20.25 8.81
C GLN A 77 -32.08 21.35 9.73
N GLY A 78 -31.42 22.50 9.85
CA GLY A 78 -31.81 23.64 10.69
C GLY A 78 -32.89 24.58 10.11
N SER A 79 -33.78 24.10 9.24
CA SER A 79 -34.91 24.90 8.72
C SER A 79 -36.18 24.08 8.61
N VAL A 80 -36.66 23.56 9.75
CA VAL A 80 -38.08 23.26 9.93
C VAL A 80 -38.49 23.77 11.32
N GLU A 81 -39.49 24.65 11.31
CA GLU A 81 -40.05 25.36 12.46
C GLU A 81 -40.58 24.43 13.57
N GLY A 82 -40.31 24.83 14.81
CA GLY A 82 -41.19 24.76 16.00
C GLY A 82 -41.93 23.46 16.33
N SER A 83 -41.57 22.84 17.46
CA SER A 83 -42.55 22.42 18.48
C SER A 83 -41.84 22.03 19.77
N ASP A 84 -42.26 22.62 20.88
CA ASP A 84 -41.86 22.29 22.25
C ASP A 84 -42.14 20.81 22.57
N ILE A 85 -41.13 20.01 22.96
CA ILE A 85 -41.31 18.85 23.85
C ILE A 85 -40.04 18.63 24.70
N ASP A 86 -40.26 18.82 26.00
CA ASP A 86 -39.75 18.17 27.21
C ASP A 86 -38.56 17.17 27.16
N GLY A 87 -37.81 17.18 28.26
CA GLY A 87 -36.54 16.48 28.42
C GLY A 87 -36.63 14.96 28.31
N ASN A 88 -35.65 14.40 27.61
CA ASN A 88 -35.03 13.14 28.02
C ASN A 88 -33.57 13.18 27.56
N ALA A 89 -32.65 13.27 28.53
CA ALA A 89 -31.22 13.04 28.31
C ALA A 89 -31.02 11.55 28.03
N GLY A 90 -31.41 11.13 26.82
CA GLY A 90 -31.21 9.81 26.29
C GLY A 90 -29.91 9.74 25.51
N ASP A 91 -28.88 9.22 26.18
CA ASP A 91 -27.93 8.25 25.63
C ASP A 91 -27.33 8.57 24.25
N ASP A 92 -26.21 9.27 24.28
CA ASP A 92 -25.04 9.32 23.37
C ASP A 92 -25.00 8.37 22.14
N THR A 93 -26.02 8.39 21.28
CA THR A 93 -26.14 7.50 20.10
C THR A 93 -25.68 8.15 18.78
N THR A 94 -24.87 9.20 18.87
CA THR A 94 -24.03 9.64 17.74
C THR A 94 -22.58 9.70 18.17
N ALA A 95 -22.05 8.57 18.68
CA ALA A 95 -20.60 8.38 18.72
C ALA A 95 -20.08 8.46 17.28
N SER A 96 -19.64 9.66 16.89
CA SER A 96 -19.07 9.94 15.58
C SER A 96 -18.00 8.90 15.29
N LEU A 97 -18.17 8.13 14.22
CA LEU A 97 -17.18 7.13 13.80
C LEU A 97 -15.80 7.80 13.69
N THR A 98 -14.85 7.34 14.50
CA THR A 98 -13.50 7.90 14.51
C THR A 98 -12.78 7.54 13.21
N GLY A 99 -11.80 8.34 12.78
CA GLY A 99 -11.01 8.03 11.57
C GLY A 99 -10.29 6.67 11.66
N ALA A 100 -9.91 6.25 12.88
CA ALA A 100 -9.32 4.93 13.13
C ALA A 100 -10.32 3.81 12.82
N ARG A 101 -11.57 3.96 13.28
CA ARG A 101 -12.63 2.99 13.00
C ARG A 101 -12.99 2.95 11.53
N ILE A 102 -13.07 4.11 10.87
CA ILE A 102 -13.30 4.20 9.43
C ILE A 102 -12.20 3.44 8.67
N LEU A 103 -10.92 3.71 8.96
CA LEU A 103 -9.80 3.04 8.30
C LEU A 103 -9.81 1.52 8.52
N GLU A 104 -10.14 1.05 9.73
CA GLU A 104 -10.30 -0.37 10.03
C GLU A 104 -11.41 -1.01 9.17
N GLU A 105 -12.54 -0.34 9.01
CA GLU A 105 -13.62 -0.83 8.16
C GLU A 105 -13.25 -0.80 6.67
N LEU A 106 -12.47 0.19 6.21
CA LEU A 106 -11.90 0.18 4.85
C LEU A 106 -11.00 -1.04 4.62
N LYS A 107 -10.17 -1.41 5.60
CA LYS A 107 -9.31 -2.61 5.53
C LYS A 107 -10.13 -3.91 5.46
N MET A 108 -11.31 -3.92 6.09
CA MET A 108 -12.23 -5.07 6.10
C MET A 108 -13.25 -5.06 4.95
N ALA A 109 -13.27 -4.01 4.13
CA ALA A 109 -14.31 -3.76 3.13
C ALA A 109 -14.45 -4.87 2.08
N VAL A 110 -13.35 -5.50 1.65
CA VAL A 110 -13.40 -6.62 0.68
C VAL A 110 -14.12 -7.84 1.25
N THR A 111 -14.01 -8.05 2.57
CA THR A 111 -14.69 -9.13 3.27
C THR A 111 -16.15 -8.78 3.56
N GLY A 112 -16.43 -7.52 3.92
CA GLY A 112 -17.79 -7.03 4.18
C GLY A 112 -18.64 -6.91 2.91
N TYR A 113 -18.04 -6.44 1.82
CA TYR A 113 -18.65 -6.19 0.52
C TYR A 113 -17.81 -6.86 -0.59
N PRO A 114 -17.99 -8.19 -0.81
CA PRO A 114 -17.19 -8.96 -1.77
C PRO A 114 -17.67 -8.74 -3.22
N ASP A 115 -17.88 -7.48 -3.62
CA ASP A 115 -18.20 -7.10 -4.99
C ASP A 115 -16.96 -6.60 -5.75
N PRO A 116 -16.94 -6.74 -7.09
CA PRO A 116 -15.78 -6.38 -7.89
C PRO A 116 -15.38 -4.90 -7.78
N GLU A 117 -16.35 -4.00 -7.62
CA GLU A 117 -16.10 -2.56 -7.54
C GLU A 117 -15.41 -2.21 -6.21
N THR A 118 -15.94 -2.67 -5.08
CA THR A 118 -15.29 -2.49 -3.76
C THR A 118 -13.87 -3.05 -3.78
N THR A 119 -13.70 -4.26 -4.33
CA THR A 119 -12.39 -4.90 -4.44
C THR A 119 -11.42 -4.06 -5.27
N SER A 120 -11.88 -3.53 -6.41
CA SER A 120 -11.06 -2.69 -7.28
C SER A 120 -10.67 -1.38 -6.61
N LEU A 121 -11.59 -0.74 -5.88
CA LEU A 121 -11.33 0.51 -5.17
C LEU A 121 -10.32 0.34 -4.04
N ILE A 122 -10.48 -0.69 -3.21
CA ILE A 122 -9.54 -0.99 -2.12
C ILE A 122 -8.16 -1.33 -2.68
N LYS A 123 -8.07 -2.15 -3.74
CA LYS A 123 -6.78 -2.43 -4.40
C LYS A 123 -6.12 -1.16 -4.93
N ALA A 124 -6.89 -0.26 -5.55
CA ALA A 124 -6.37 1.02 -6.04
C ALA A 124 -5.82 1.89 -4.90
N MET A 125 -6.50 1.92 -3.76
CA MET A 125 -6.04 2.63 -2.57
C MET A 125 -4.73 2.06 -2.04
N CYS A 126 -4.64 0.73 -1.89
CA CYS A 126 -3.41 0.06 -1.44
C CYS A 126 -2.22 0.32 -2.40
N MET A 127 -2.44 0.30 -3.72
CA MET A 127 -1.38 0.60 -4.69
C MET A 127 -0.83 2.02 -4.52
N VAL A 128 -1.69 3.00 -4.22
CA VAL A 128 -1.26 4.38 -3.95
C VAL A 128 -0.43 4.45 -2.66
N GLU A 129 -0.90 3.82 -1.59
CA GLU A 129 -0.18 3.74 -0.31
C GLU A 129 1.22 3.11 -0.48
N GLU A 130 1.30 1.93 -1.12
CA GLU A 130 2.56 1.24 -1.39
C GLU A 130 3.52 2.11 -2.22
N SER A 131 3.02 2.72 -3.29
CA SER A 131 3.81 3.62 -4.14
C SER A 131 4.35 4.81 -3.36
N GLN A 132 3.59 5.34 -2.40
CA GLN A 132 4.00 6.50 -1.61
C GLN A 132 4.99 6.14 -0.52
N LEU A 133 4.80 5.02 0.17
CA LEU A 133 5.78 4.51 1.14
C LEU A 133 7.14 4.29 0.47
N LEU A 134 7.14 3.74 -0.74
CA LEU A 134 8.35 3.60 -1.55
C LEU A 134 8.94 4.96 -1.94
N THR A 135 8.12 5.91 -2.38
CA THR A 135 8.57 7.25 -2.77
C THR A 135 9.17 8.01 -1.59
N ILE A 136 8.53 7.96 -0.42
CA ILE A 136 9.02 8.57 0.81
C ILE A 136 10.37 7.95 1.19
N SER A 137 10.46 6.61 1.21
CA SER A 137 11.70 5.91 1.54
C SER A 137 12.85 6.22 0.56
N ALA A 138 12.54 6.37 -0.73
CA ALA A 138 13.53 6.66 -1.78
C ALA A 138 14.00 8.12 -1.78
N THR A 139 13.12 9.06 -1.43
CA THR A 139 13.38 10.51 -1.48
C THR A 139 13.80 11.10 -0.14
N THR A 140 13.81 10.31 0.94
CA THR A 140 14.21 10.75 2.28
C THR A 140 15.45 9.97 2.73
N PRO A 141 16.64 10.59 2.76
CA PRO A 141 17.91 9.92 3.08
C PRO A 141 17.88 9.09 4.36
N GLU A 142 17.24 9.60 5.41
CA GLU A 142 17.11 8.95 6.72
C GLU A 142 16.28 7.65 6.67
N LEU A 143 15.41 7.52 5.66
CA LEU A 143 14.53 6.37 5.46
C LEU A 143 15.05 5.41 4.39
N GLN A 144 16.15 5.76 3.68
CA GLN A 144 16.76 4.87 2.68
C GLN A 144 17.13 3.48 3.20
N PRO A 145 17.58 3.29 4.45
CA PRO A 145 17.84 1.96 4.99
C PRO A 145 16.62 1.02 4.91
N LEU A 146 15.41 1.57 4.95
CA LEU A 146 14.17 0.79 4.84
C LEU A 146 13.99 0.14 3.46
N MET A 147 14.61 0.71 2.42
CA MET A 147 14.59 0.13 1.07
C MET A 147 15.46 -1.14 0.94
N GLY A 148 16.44 -1.32 1.83
CA GLY A 148 17.40 -2.43 1.82
C GLY A 148 16.89 -3.72 2.46
N ASN A 149 15.77 -3.67 3.19
CA ASN A 149 15.23 -4.80 3.95
C ASN A 149 14.13 -5.60 3.21
N HIS A 150 14.02 -5.47 1.89
CA HIS A 150 13.25 -6.41 1.07
C HIS A 150 14.00 -7.75 0.81
N ASN A 151 14.89 -8.14 1.73
CA ASN A 151 15.43 -9.49 1.76
C ASN A 151 14.36 -10.42 2.32
N CYS A 152 13.56 -10.96 1.41
CA CYS A 152 12.69 -12.09 1.61
C CYS A 152 13.50 -13.34 1.99
N ASN A 153 13.85 -13.46 3.27
CA ASN A 153 14.13 -14.71 3.97
C ASN A 153 14.31 -14.41 5.46
N ASP A 154 13.20 -14.36 6.19
CA ASP A 154 13.20 -14.80 7.58
C ASP A 154 12.60 -16.21 7.59
N PRO A 155 13.44 -17.20 7.90
CA PRO A 155 13.05 -18.09 8.97
C PRO A 155 14.23 -18.23 9.93
N SER A 156 14.11 -17.59 11.11
CA SER A 156 14.77 -17.95 12.36
C SER A 156 16.27 -18.24 12.26
N HIS A 157 17.13 -17.34 12.72
CA HIS A 157 18.25 -17.67 13.63
C HIS A 157 19.12 -16.43 13.92
N SER A 158 19.26 -16.14 15.22
CA SER A 158 20.41 -15.51 15.85
C SER A 158 21.74 -15.85 15.17
N HIS A 159 22.70 -14.92 15.07
CA HIS A 159 24.09 -15.16 15.50
C HIS A 159 24.92 -13.86 15.56
N SER A 160 25.53 -13.68 16.73
CA SER A 160 26.62 -12.78 17.12
C SER A 160 27.74 -12.60 16.09
N HIS A 161 28.25 -11.37 15.95
CA HIS A 161 29.53 -11.11 15.30
C HIS A 161 30.70 -11.32 16.26
N SER A 162 31.57 -12.28 15.94
CA SER A 162 32.94 -12.33 16.44
C SER A 162 33.91 -12.11 15.28
N HIS A 163 34.98 -11.36 15.58
CA HIS A 163 36.12 -11.04 14.71
C HIS A 163 36.82 -12.29 14.16
N ASP A 164 37.28 -12.24 12.90
CA ASP A 164 38.70 -12.54 12.59
C ASP A 164 39.15 -12.01 11.22
N HIS A 165 40.47 -11.76 11.13
CA HIS A 165 41.25 -11.37 9.96
C HIS A 165 41.60 -12.59 9.08
N GLY A 166 41.64 -12.42 7.76
CA GLY A 166 42.28 -13.41 6.89
C GLY A 166 42.17 -13.12 5.39
N HIS A 167 43.32 -12.93 4.74
CA HIS A 167 43.48 -12.88 3.28
C HIS A 167 43.10 -14.19 2.59
N SER A 168 42.41 -14.12 1.44
CA SER A 168 42.75 -14.91 0.23
C SER A 168 41.80 -14.63 -0.95
N HIS A 169 42.38 -14.58 -2.15
CA HIS A 169 41.67 -14.56 -3.42
C HIS A 169 40.99 -15.90 -3.70
N SER A 170 39.70 -15.88 -4.03
CA SER A 170 39.04 -16.98 -4.73
C SER A 170 38.15 -16.45 -5.85
N HIS A 171 38.40 -16.96 -7.05
CA HIS A 171 37.63 -16.73 -8.26
C HIS A 171 36.36 -17.60 -8.17
N GLY A 172 35.29 -17.03 -7.62
CA GLY A 172 34.01 -17.70 -7.47
C GLY A 172 33.24 -17.71 -8.80
N HIS A 173 33.19 -18.88 -9.42
CA HIS A 173 32.39 -19.20 -10.60
C HIS A 173 30.90 -18.96 -10.29
N CYS A 174 30.32 -17.86 -10.78
CA CYS A 174 28.88 -17.61 -10.70
C CYS A 174 28.13 -18.71 -11.48
N HIS A 175 27.42 -19.58 -10.76
CA HIS A 175 26.32 -20.35 -11.35
C HIS A 175 25.21 -19.37 -11.72
N GLY A 176 25.21 -18.95 -12.97
CA GLY A 176 24.11 -18.22 -13.58
C GLY A 176 22.90 -19.14 -13.69
N HIS A 177 22.05 -19.15 -12.67
CA HIS A 177 20.66 -19.52 -12.87
C HIS A 177 20.01 -18.41 -13.69
N GLY A 178 19.90 -18.63 -15.01
CA GLY A 178 19.04 -17.83 -15.86
C GLY A 178 17.60 -17.84 -15.30
N PRO A 179 16.82 -16.79 -15.56
CA PRO A 179 15.46 -16.68 -15.03
C PRO A 179 14.64 -17.91 -15.43
N SER A 180 13.91 -18.48 -14.48
CA SER A 180 13.07 -19.66 -14.75
C SER A 180 12.02 -19.36 -15.83
N GLN A 181 11.52 -20.40 -16.52
CA GLN A 181 10.47 -20.23 -17.53
C GLN A 181 9.22 -19.54 -16.96
N GLU A 182 8.88 -19.84 -15.70
CA GLU A 182 7.81 -19.20 -14.94
C GLU A 182 8.10 -17.70 -14.70
N GLN A 183 9.35 -17.36 -14.36
CA GLN A 183 9.78 -15.97 -14.16
C GLN A 183 9.72 -15.17 -15.46
N MET A 184 10.09 -15.76 -16.60
CA MET A 184 9.96 -15.13 -17.91
C MET A 184 8.49 -14.86 -18.27
N MET A 185 7.59 -15.82 -18.03
CA MET A 185 6.16 -15.64 -18.28
C MET A 185 5.57 -14.54 -17.39
N MET A 186 5.91 -14.52 -16.10
CA MET A 186 5.50 -13.46 -15.18
C MET A 186 6.04 -12.08 -15.59
N MET A 187 7.29 -12.01 -16.05
CA MET A 187 7.87 -10.77 -16.52
C MET A 187 7.18 -10.28 -17.79
N GLN A 188 6.78 -11.17 -18.70
CA GLN A 188 6.02 -10.80 -19.89
C GLN A 188 4.62 -10.26 -19.53
N MET A 189 3.92 -10.89 -18.59
CA MET A 189 2.64 -10.38 -18.09
C MET A 189 2.81 -9.02 -17.39
N ALA A 190 3.87 -8.85 -16.62
CA ALA A 190 4.20 -7.58 -15.97
C ALA A 190 4.43 -6.46 -16.98
N MET A 191 5.14 -6.73 -18.08
CA MET A 191 5.33 -5.77 -19.17
C MET A 191 4.01 -5.39 -19.87
N GLN A 192 3.06 -6.32 -19.96
CA GLN A 192 1.73 -6.02 -20.50
C GLN A 192 0.91 -5.14 -19.56
N SER A 193 1.18 -5.18 -18.25
CA SER A 193 0.51 -4.36 -17.22
C SER A 193 1.03 -2.93 -17.09
N LEU A 194 2.10 -2.58 -17.82
CA LEU A 194 2.65 -1.23 -17.81
C LEU A 194 1.65 -0.23 -18.39
N THR A 195 1.62 0.97 -17.82
CA THR A 195 0.85 2.09 -18.36
C THR A 195 1.39 2.51 -19.74
N PRO A 196 0.59 3.18 -20.60
CA PRO A 196 1.05 3.65 -21.91
C PRO A 196 2.31 4.55 -21.82
N ALA A 197 2.39 5.39 -20.79
CA ALA A 197 3.55 6.25 -20.52
C ALA A 197 4.80 5.42 -20.17
N MET A 198 4.67 4.45 -19.26
CA MET A 198 5.77 3.55 -18.87
C MET A 198 6.26 2.68 -20.01
N ARG A 199 5.35 2.23 -20.89
CA ARG A 199 5.72 1.47 -22.09
C ARG A 199 6.54 2.32 -23.06
N THR A 200 6.11 3.55 -23.30
CA THR A 200 6.83 4.52 -24.15
C THR A 200 8.23 4.81 -23.58
N ASP A 201 8.32 5.04 -22.26
CA ASP A 201 9.61 5.25 -21.59
C ASP A 201 10.51 4.02 -21.72
N MET A 202 9.98 2.81 -21.52
CA MET A 202 10.71 1.55 -21.67
C MET A 202 11.29 1.38 -23.08
N GLU A 203 10.49 1.62 -24.12
CA GLU A 203 10.92 1.51 -25.51
C GLU A 203 12.01 2.52 -25.87
N ASN A 204 11.88 3.77 -25.40
CA ASN A 204 12.88 4.82 -25.60
C ASN A 204 14.20 4.50 -24.89
N ILE A 205 14.12 3.97 -23.67
CA ILE A 205 15.27 3.54 -22.87
C ILE A 205 15.95 2.34 -23.53
N GLN A 206 15.20 1.31 -23.94
CA GLN A 206 15.74 0.14 -24.63
C GLN A 206 16.42 0.52 -25.94
N ARG A 207 15.81 1.42 -26.72
CA ARG A 207 16.41 1.93 -27.97
C ARG A 207 17.75 2.63 -27.70
N SER A 208 17.83 3.44 -26.64
CA SER A 208 19.07 4.13 -26.24
C SER A 208 20.18 3.15 -25.85
N ILE A 209 19.83 2.10 -25.11
CA ILE A 209 20.77 1.03 -24.73
C ILE A 209 21.25 0.26 -25.96
N MET A 210 20.34 -0.09 -26.89
CA MET A 210 20.69 -0.81 -28.12
C MET A 210 21.58 0.01 -29.07
N SER A 211 21.48 1.34 -29.04
CA SER A 211 22.43 2.22 -29.74
C SER A 211 23.78 2.39 -29.03
N GLY A 212 24.02 1.68 -27.92
CA GLY A 212 25.27 1.75 -27.14
C GLY A 212 25.39 3.01 -26.29
N GLN A 213 24.31 3.76 -26.12
CA GLN A 213 24.31 5.01 -25.37
C GLN A 213 24.22 4.71 -23.86
N ARG A 214 25.01 5.41 -23.05
CA ARG A 214 24.88 5.33 -21.59
C ARG A 214 23.56 5.98 -21.18
N LEU A 215 22.86 5.32 -20.25
CA LEU A 215 21.62 5.82 -19.68
C LEU A 215 21.84 7.16 -19.01
N THR A 216 20.99 8.14 -19.33
CA THR A 216 20.96 9.39 -18.59
C THR A 216 20.40 9.16 -17.18
N PRO A 217 20.69 10.04 -16.21
CA PRO A 217 20.12 9.93 -14.86
C PRO A 217 18.58 9.88 -14.86
N GLU A 218 17.95 10.63 -15.76
CA GLU A 218 16.49 10.62 -15.93
C GLU A 218 15.98 9.27 -16.47
N GLN A 219 16.67 8.69 -17.46
CA GLN A 219 16.36 7.36 -18.00
C GLN A 219 16.58 6.26 -16.96
N ALA A 220 17.59 6.39 -16.10
CA ALA A 220 17.82 5.45 -15.00
C ALA A 220 16.67 5.49 -13.98
N THR A 221 16.16 6.66 -13.64
CA THR A 221 14.99 6.82 -12.76
C THR A 221 13.73 6.22 -13.39
N LYS A 222 13.47 6.50 -14.67
CA LYS A 222 12.33 5.93 -15.41
C LYS A 222 12.43 4.40 -15.49
N MET A 223 13.62 3.86 -15.77
CA MET A 223 13.86 2.43 -15.77
C MET A 223 13.60 1.82 -14.40
N ARG A 224 14.05 2.47 -13.32
CA ARG A 224 13.78 2.02 -11.95
C ARG A 224 12.29 1.98 -11.66
N ASN A 225 11.53 2.99 -12.08
CA ASN A 225 10.07 3.00 -11.94
C ASN A 225 9.39 1.85 -12.69
N ILE A 226 9.83 1.56 -13.92
CA ILE A 226 9.34 0.42 -14.71
C ILE A 226 9.66 -0.91 -14.02
N GLN A 227 10.88 -1.07 -13.52
CA GLN A 227 11.32 -2.27 -12.80
C GLN A 227 10.53 -2.46 -11.50
N MET A 228 10.26 -1.39 -10.75
CA MET A 228 9.45 -1.43 -9.54
C MET A 228 8.01 -1.86 -9.84
N HIS A 229 7.37 -1.29 -10.87
CA HIS A 229 6.03 -1.71 -11.30
C HIS A 229 6.02 -3.19 -11.70
N THR A 230 7.05 -3.62 -12.42
CA THR A 230 7.21 -5.02 -12.84
C THR A 230 7.31 -5.95 -11.63
N MET A 231 8.13 -5.59 -10.64
CA MET A 231 8.27 -6.38 -9.40
C MET A 231 7.00 -6.39 -8.57
N ALA A 232 6.31 -5.26 -8.42
CA ALA A 232 5.03 -5.17 -7.71
C ALA A 232 3.97 -6.07 -8.35
N PHE A 233 3.89 -6.07 -9.69
CA PHE A 233 3.02 -6.98 -10.43
C PHE A 233 3.39 -8.45 -10.19
N MET A 234 4.67 -8.80 -10.28
CA MET A 234 5.12 -10.18 -10.06
C MET A 234 4.82 -10.67 -8.64
N ASN A 235 5.00 -9.81 -7.63
CA ASN A 235 4.65 -10.11 -6.24
C ASN A 235 3.14 -10.32 -6.08
N THR A 236 2.33 -9.48 -6.74
CA THR A 236 0.88 -9.62 -6.79
C THR A 236 0.48 -10.97 -7.41
N VAL A 237 0.99 -11.30 -8.60
CA VAL A 237 0.67 -12.57 -9.27
C VAL A 237 1.13 -13.78 -8.46
N LYS A 238 2.30 -13.74 -7.82
CA LYS A 238 2.74 -14.83 -6.92
C LYS A 238 1.84 -15.01 -5.71
N ARG A 239 1.39 -13.90 -5.10
CA ARG A 239 0.53 -13.92 -3.91
C ARG A 239 -0.87 -14.44 -4.22
N PHE A 240 -1.42 -14.10 -5.39
CA PHE A 240 -2.76 -14.52 -5.80
C PHE A 240 -2.78 -15.81 -6.64
N GLY A 241 -1.69 -16.17 -7.30
CA GLY A 241 -1.56 -17.37 -8.13
C GLY A 241 -1.28 -18.66 -7.34
N ARG A 242 -0.81 -18.57 -6.10
CA ARG A 242 -0.52 -19.74 -5.24
C ARG A 242 -1.70 -20.23 -4.42
N GLY A 243 -2.89 -19.65 -4.60
CA GLY A 243 -4.10 -19.90 -3.79
C GLY A 243 -5.15 -20.84 -4.40
N GLY A 244 -4.84 -21.55 -5.49
CA GLY A 244 -5.81 -22.42 -6.17
C GLY A 244 -5.25 -23.81 -6.48
N GLY A 245 -5.39 -24.77 -5.57
CA GLY A 245 -5.07 -26.17 -5.83
C GLY A 245 -5.11 -27.07 -4.59
N THR A 246 -6.28 -27.67 -4.33
CA THR A 246 -6.56 -29.04 -3.81
C THR A 246 -5.62 -29.63 -2.74
N GLY A 247 -6.02 -30.14 -1.57
CA GLY A 247 -7.29 -30.66 -1.07
C GLY A 247 -6.99 -31.87 -0.17
N THR A 248 -7.70 -32.02 0.95
CA THR A 248 -7.95 -33.31 1.60
C THR A 248 -9.30 -33.25 2.31
N PRO A 249 -10.28 -34.09 1.94
CA PRO A 249 -11.54 -34.20 2.68
C PRO A 249 -11.33 -34.96 4.00
N PRO A 250 -12.14 -34.70 5.04
CA PRO A 250 -12.09 -35.47 6.28
C PRO A 250 -12.60 -36.89 6.02
N THR A 251 -11.74 -37.88 6.24
CA THR A 251 -12.14 -39.29 6.35
C THR A 251 -13.05 -39.47 7.55
N ALA A 252 -14.25 -39.98 7.27
CA ALA A 252 -15.11 -40.60 8.26
C ALA A 252 -14.49 -41.93 8.72
N GLN A 253 -14.31 -42.09 10.03
CA GLN A 253 -14.68 -43.27 10.82
C GLN A 253 -14.81 -42.85 12.28
#